data_AF-A0A2A4R2G5-F1
#
_entry.id   AF-A0A2A4R2G5-F1
#
_cell.length_a   1.000
_cell.length_b   1.000
_cell.length_c   1.000
_cell.angle_alpha   90.00
_cell.angle_beta   90.00
_cell.angle_gamma   90.00
#
_symmetry.space_group_name_H-M   'P 1'
#
loop_
_entity.id
_entity.type
_entity.pdbx_description
1 polymer ?
#
loop_
_entity_poly.entity_id
_entity_poly.type
_entity_poly.pdbx_seq_one_letter_code
_entity_poly.pdbx_strand_id
1 'polypeptide(L)'
;MSKYYVNKFLYQIDRDPELLARYKENPAAMVASWEQSIGPRLNNAEMSRVHSLTDHEREILINHDYVALFEMGAHFFLCLTIYIAIYDEDYMAEKGPLAFQHEYASKLEHWLGKEYPSIQT
;
A
#
# COMPACT_ATOMS: atom_id res chain seq x y z
N MET A 1 -13.30 1.79 9.48
CA MET A 1 -12.50 1.89 8.22
C MET A 1 -11.96 0.50 7.91
N SER A 2 -12.08 0.01 6.69
CA SER A 2 -11.76 -1.40 6.42
C SER A 2 -10.26 -1.54 6.16
N LYS A 3 -9.44 -1.64 7.22
CA LYS A 3 -8.03 -2.04 7.14
C LYS A 3 -7.84 -3.28 6.29
N TYR A 4 -8.83 -4.17 6.32
CA TYR A 4 -8.93 -5.31 5.42
C TYR A 4 -8.87 -4.92 3.94
N TYR A 5 -9.63 -3.93 3.48
CA TYR A 5 -9.71 -3.55 2.08
C TYR A 5 -8.42 -2.86 1.59
N VAL A 6 -7.79 -2.05 2.45
CA VAL A 6 -6.45 -1.49 2.21
C VAL A 6 -5.41 -2.62 2.10
N ASN A 7 -5.37 -3.53 3.08
CA ASN A 7 -4.44 -4.66 3.05
C ASN A 7 -4.67 -5.58 1.85
N LYS A 8 -5.93 -5.76 1.44
CA LYS A 8 -6.29 -6.51 0.22
C LYS A 8 -5.72 -5.85 -1.03
N PHE A 9 -5.84 -4.52 -1.15
CA PHE A 9 -5.22 -3.76 -2.23
C PHE A 9 -3.72 -4.02 -2.25
N LEU A 10 -3.01 -3.71 -1.16
CA LEU A 10 -1.56 -3.87 -1.08
C LEU A 10 -1.11 -5.29 -1.44
N TYR A 11 -1.77 -6.30 -0.88
CA TYR A 11 -1.46 -7.70 -1.17
C TYR A 11 -1.65 -8.08 -2.64
N GLN A 12 -2.75 -7.66 -3.26
CA GLN A 12 -3.04 -8.03 -4.65
C GLN A 12 -2.11 -7.32 -5.64
N ILE A 13 -1.78 -6.05 -5.39
CA ILE A 13 -0.87 -5.30 -6.25
C ILE A 13 0.56 -5.84 -6.14
N ASP A 14 1.05 -6.11 -4.93
CA ASP A 14 2.43 -6.58 -4.70
C ASP A 14 2.72 -7.98 -5.29
N ARG A 15 1.67 -8.78 -5.52
CA ARG A 15 1.81 -10.18 -5.97
C ARG A 15 1.70 -10.37 -7.48
N ASP A 16 1.37 -9.30 -8.21
CA ASP A 16 1.20 -9.33 -9.66
C ASP A 16 2.07 -8.23 -10.30
N PRO A 17 3.14 -8.59 -11.03
CA PRO A 17 4.04 -7.63 -11.65
C PRO A 17 3.35 -6.64 -12.60
N GLU A 18 2.28 -7.05 -13.29
CA GLU A 18 1.55 -6.18 -14.19
C GLU A 18 0.73 -5.13 -13.42
N LEU A 19 0.10 -5.54 -12.31
CA LEU A 19 -0.62 -4.62 -11.44
C LEU A 19 0.33 -3.67 -10.71
N LEU A 20 1.47 -4.17 -10.25
CA LEU A 20 2.51 -3.36 -9.61
C LEU A 20 3.06 -2.30 -10.57
N ALA A 21 3.38 -2.68 -11.81
CA ALA A 21 3.86 -1.73 -12.83
C ALA A 21 2.85 -0.63 -13.10
N ARG A 22 1.55 -0.99 -13.25
CA ARG A 22 0.47 -0.02 -13.43
C ARG A 22 0.27 0.89 -12.23
N TYR A 23 0.43 0.36 -11.02
CA TYR A 23 0.36 1.14 -9.80
C TYR A 23 1.51 2.15 -9.71
N LYS A 24 2.75 1.72 -10.01
CA LYS A 24 3.93 2.60 -10.09
C LYS A 24 3.75 3.70 -11.14
N GLU A 25 3.20 3.37 -12.30
CA GLU A 25 3.02 4.33 -13.41
C GLU A 25 1.92 5.36 -13.13
N ASN A 26 0.76 4.92 -12.61
CA ASN A 26 -0.37 5.81 -12.35
C ASN A 26 -1.20 5.32 -11.14
N PRO A 27 -0.81 5.73 -9.91
CA PRO A 27 -1.47 5.29 -8.69
C PRO A 27 -2.97 5.60 -8.65
N ALA A 28 -3.36 6.80 -9.10
CA ALA A 28 -4.77 7.24 -9.13
C ALA A 28 -5.64 6.38 -10.02
N ALA A 29 -5.21 6.13 -11.26
CA ALA A 29 -5.93 5.26 -12.19
C ALA A 29 -5.96 3.81 -11.68
N MET A 30 -4.88 3.35 -11.05
CA MET A 30 -4.81 1.98 -10.56
C MET A 30 -5.75 1.76 -9.37
N VAL A 31 -5.75 2.64 -8.36
CA VAL A 31 -6.67 2.57 -7.21
C VAL A 31 -8.12 2.61 -7.70
N ALA A 32 -8.47 3.54 -8.59
CA ALA A 32 -9.82 3.66 -9.12
C ALA A 32 -10.26 2.41 -9.90
N SER A 33 -9.42 1.90 -10.81
CA SER A 33 -9.76 0.72 -11.61
C SER A 33 -9.82 -0.56 -10.77
N TRP A 34 -8.95 -0.70 -9.76
CA TRP A 34 -8.99 -1.82 -8.84
C TRP A 34 -10.29 -1.84 -8.04
N GLU A 35 -10.71 -0.71 -7.46
CA GLU A 35 -11.96 -0.64 -6.69
C GLU A 35 -13.21 -0.96 -7.52
N GLN A 36 -13.18 -0.71 -8.82
CA GLN A 36 -14.32 -1.00 -9.71
C GLN A 36 -14.35 -2.45 -10.21
N SER A 37 -13.23 -3.17 -10.18
CA SER A 37 -13.10 -4.44 -10.90
C SER A 37 -12.50 -5.60 -10.09
N ILE A 38 -11.33 -5.41 -9.50
CA ILE A 38 -10.56 -6.46 -8.79
C ILE A 38 -10.94 -6.49 -7.31
N GLY A 39 -10.96 -5.33 -6.67
CA GLY A 39 -11.22 -5.18 -5.23
C GLY A 39 -12.53 -5.81 -4.76
N PRO A 40 -13.66 -5.63 -5.47
CA PRO A 40 -14.93 -6.25 -5.09
C PRO A 40 -14.93 -7.78 -5.19
N ARG A 41 -14.06 -8.40 -6.00
CA ARG A 41 -14.09 -9.85 -6.24
C ARG A 41 -13.72 -10.64 -4.99
N LEU A 42 -14.58 -11.59 -4.61
CA LEU A 42 -14.29 -12.58 -3.57
C LEU A 42 -13.64 -13.83 -4.18
N ASN A 43 -14.04 -14.15 -5.41
CA ASN A 43 -13.49 -15.21 -6.25
C ASN A 43 -13.81 -14.88 -7.72
N ASN A 44 -13.68 -15.86 -8.63
CA ASN A 44 -13.91 -15.65 -10.06
C ASN A 44 -15.38 -15.38 -10.42
N ALA A 45 -16.34 -15.79 -9.58
CA ALA A 45 -17.77 -15.71 -9.84
C ALA A 45 -18.49 -14.65 -8.97
N GLU A 46 -17.97 -14.33 -7.78
CA GLU A 46 -18.66 -13.50 -6.79
C GLU A 46 -17.98 -12.15 -6.53
N MET A 47 -18.81 -11.12 -6.33
CA MET A 47 -18.40 -9.76 -5.98
C MET A 47 -19.13 -9.28 -4.72
N SER A 48 -18.38 -8.68 -3.80
CA SER A 48 -18.89 -8.01 -2.60
C SER A 48 -19.14 -6.52 -2.88
N ARG A 49 -20.17 -5.97 -2.22
CA ARG A 49 -20.44 -4.51 -2.17
C ARG A 49 -20.26 -3.92 -0.77
N VAL A 50 -19.81 -4.74 0.18
CA VAL A 50 -19.73 -4.39 1.61
C VAL A 50 -18.44 -3.64 1.95
N HIS A 51 -17.46 -3.64 1.03
CA HIS A 51 -16.18 -2.96 1.23
C HIS A 51 -15.95 -1.93 0.14
N SER A 52 -15.46 -0.77 0.54
CA SER A 52 -15.03 0.34 -0.31
C SER A 52 -13.92 1.07 0.43
N LEU A 53 -13.01 1.71 -0.32
CA LEU A 53 -12.10 2.67 0.29
C LEU A 53 -12.88 3.93 0.68
N THR A 54 -12.46 4.57 1.76
CA THR A 54 -12.80 5.97 2.05
C THR A 54 -11.96 6.89 1.17
N ASP A 55 -12.36 8.15 1.05
CA ASP A 55 -11.59 9.13 0.27
C ASP A 55 -10.18 9.33 0.83
N HIS A 56 -10.03 9.27 2.16
CA HIS A 56 -8.74 9.36 2.81
C HIS A 56 -7.85 8.15 2.53
N GLU A 57 -8.40 6.93 2.58
CA GLU A 57 -7.66 5.71 2.23
C GLU A 57 -7.22 5.72 0.76
N ARG A 58 -8.06 6.24 -0.16
CA ARG A 58 -7.67 6.44 -1.55
C ARG A 58 -6.50 7.40 -1.66
N GLU A 59 -6.58 8.55 -1.01
CA GLU A 59 -5.53 9.56 -1.06
C GLU A 59 -4.19 9.02 -0.55
N ILE A 60 -4.20 8.30 0.58
CA ILE A 60 -3.02 7.65 1.14
C ILE A 60 -2.39 6.68 0.14
N LEU A 61 -3.21 5.81 -0.49
CA LEU A 61 -2.73 4.87 -1.51
C LEU A 61 -2.20 5.63 -2.74
N ILE A 62 -2.90 6.63 -3.24
CA ILE A 62 -2.49 7.39 -4.43
C ILE A 62 -1.17 8.12 -4.21
N ASN A 63 -0.98 8.69 -3.03
CA ASN A 63 0.22 9.44 -2.68
C ASN A 63 1.39 8.57 -2.22
N HIS A 64 1.20 7.24 -2.18
CA HIS A 64 2.16 6.29 -1.62
C HIS A 64 2.59 6.67 -0.18
N ASP A 65 1.65 7.17 0.64
CA ASP A 65 1.94 7.62 2.00
C ASP A 65 2.04 6.42 2.96
N TYR A 66 3.19 5.75 2.91
CA TYR A 66 3.48 4.59 3.74
C TYR A 66 3.57 4.88 5.24
N VAL A 67 3.78 6.15 5.63
CA VAL A 67 3.69 6.55 7.04
C VAL A 67 2.23 6.53 7.46
N ALA A 68 1.33 7.17 6.71
CA ALA A 68 -0.10 7.15 7.01
C ALA A 68 -0.68 5.73 6.96
N LEU A 69 -0.26 4.89 6.00
CA LEU A 69 -0.62 3.47 5.96
C LEU A 69 -0.22 2.74 7.24
N PHE A 70 1.01 2.94 7.70
CA PHE A 70 1.46 2.35 8.96
C PHE A 70 0.63 2.85 10.14
N GLU A 71 0.45 4.16 10.26
CA GLU A 71 -0.25 4.80 11.38
C GLU A 71 -1.74 4.44 11.46
N MET A 72 -2.38 4.18 10.32
CA MET A 72 -3.75 3.69 10.28
C MET A 72 -3.88 2.19 10.56
N GLY A 73 -2.77 1.47 10.77
CA GLY A 73 -2.75 0.05 11.09
C GLY A 73 -2.81 -0.88 9.87
N ALA A 74 -2.37 -0.42 8.70
CA ALA A 74 -2.10 -1.32 7.58
C ALA A 74 -0.99 -2.31 7.94
N HIS A 75 -0.99 -3.47 7.28
CA HIS A 75 -0.04 -4.53 7.59
C HIS A 75 1.38 -4.10 7.20
N PHE A 76 2.28 -3.95 8.18
CA PHE A 76 3.64 -3.42 7.97
C PHE A 76 4.38 -4.12 6.84
N PHE A 77 4.36 -5.45 6.81
CA PHE A 77 5.08 -6.19 5.78
C PHE A 77 4.56 -5.92 4.37
N LEU A 78 3.23 -5.79 4.18
CA LEU A 78 2.65 -5.51 2.86
C LEU A 78 3.00 -4.09 2.39
N CYS A 79 3.04 -3.13 3.32
CA CYS A 79 3.48 -1.77 3.02
C CYS A 79 4.96 -1.75 2.65
N LEU A 80 5.81 -2.40 3.44
CA LEU A 80 7.26 -2.38 3.19
C LEU A 80 7.62 -3.03 1.85
N THR A 81 7.07 -4.22 1.55
CA THR A 81 7.46 -4.97 0.35
C THR A 81 7.03 -4.27 -0.94
N ILE A 82 5.80 -3.78 -1.00
CA ILE A 82 5.29 -3.10 -2.21
C ILE A 82 6.10 -1.83 -2.52
N TYR A 83 6.48 -1.05 -1.50
CA TYR A 83 7.20 0.20 -1.76
C TYR A 83 8.69 -0.03 -2.02
N ILE A 84 9.30 -1.09 -1.47
CA ILE A 84 10.60 -1.57 -1.96
C ILE A 84 10.46 -1.93 -3.45
N ALA A 85 9.45 -2.72 -3.83
CA ALA A 85 9.27 -3.12 -5.21
C ALA A 85 9.02 -1.95 -6.18
N ILE A 86 8.37 -0.88 -5.70
CA ILE A 86 8.15 0.35 -6.49
C ILE A 86 9.41 1.20 -6.62
N TYR A 87 10.16 1.40 -5.52
CA TYR A 87 11.17 2.46 -5.43
C TYR A 87 12.62 2.00 -5.37
N ASP A 88 12.91 0.76 -4.98
CA ASP A 88 14.28 0.33 -4.64
C ASP A 88 15.25 0.49 -5.81
N GLU A 89 14.84 0.16 -7.04
CA GLU A 89 15.68 0.32 -8.24
C GLU A 89 16.02 1.79 -8.51
N ASP A 90 15.02 2.68 -8.48
CA ASP A 90 15.21 4.12 -8.75
C ASP A 90 16.08 4.76 -7.66
N TYR A 91 15.82 4.42 -6.40
CA TYR A 91 16.60 4.92 -5.26
C TYR A 91 18.02 4.38 -5.28
N MET A 92 18.22 3.11 -5.63
CA MET A 92 19.55 2.52 -5.74
C MET A 92 20.37 3.19 -6.83
N ALA A 93 19.75 3.47 -7.98
CA ALA A 93 20.40 4.16 -9.10
C ALA A 93 20.82 5.60 -8.73
N GLU A 94 20.00 6.31 -7.93
CA GLU A 94 20.24 7.71 -7.56
C GLU A 94 21.15 7.87 -6.32
N LYS A 95 20.90 7.10 -5.26
CA LYS A 95 21.42 7.33 -3.90
C LYS A 95 22.28 6.17 -3.36
N GLY A 96 22.34 5.05 -4.08
CA GLY A 96 23.09 3.86 -3.69
C GLY A 96 22.27 2.80 -2.92
N PRO A 97 22.91 1.69 -2.53
CA PRO A 97 22.22 0.53 -1.98
C PRO A 97 21.47 0.86 -0.69
N LEU A 98 20.29 0.24 -0.53
CA LEU A 98 19.39 0.38 0.63
C LEU A 98 18.84 1.79 0.88
N ALA A 99 18.96 2.72 -0.08
CA ALA A 99 18.56 4.11 0.13
C ALA A 99 17.07 4.27 0.47
N PHE A 100 16.18 3.50 -0.17
CA PHE A 100 14.75 3.56 0.13
C PHE A 100 14.43 3.06 1.54
N GLN A 101 15.07 1.97 1.97
CA GLN A 101 14.91 1.35 3.27
C GLN A 101 15.38 2.29 4.38
N HIS A 102 16.48 3.02 4.15
CA HIS A 102 16.94 4.07 5.06
C HIS A 102 15.94 5.23 5.17
N GLU A 103 15.35 5.67 4.06
CA GLU A 103 14.30 6.70 4.07
C GLU A 103 13.06 6.21 4.84
N TYR A 104 12.60 4.99 4.55
CA TYR A 104 11.45 4.38 5.21
C TYR A 104 11.66 4.30 6.72
N ALA A 105 12.84 3.86 7.16
CA ALA A 105 13.21 3.80 8.56
C ALA A 105 13.23 5.19 9.22
N SER A 106 13.82 6.19 8.56
CA SER A 106 13.87 7.57 9.06
C SER A 106 12.47 8.18 9.22
N LYS A 107 11.58 7.97 8.24
CA LYS A 107 10.21 8.48 8.28
C LYS A 107 9.31 7.86 9.36
N LEU A 108 9.69 6.69 9.88
CA LEU A 108 8.98 6.01 10.97
C LEU A 108 9.71 6.07 12.31
N GLU A 109 10.83 6.79 12.39
CA GLU A 109 11.67 6.86 13.60
C GLU A 109 10.89 7.40 14.81
N HIS A 110 9.88 8.26 14.60
CA HIS A 110 9.02 8.77 15.67
C HIS A 110 8.13 7.70 16.32
N TRP A 111 8.07 6.49 15.77
CA TRP A 111 7.39 5.34 16.36
C TRP A 111 8.29 4.45 17.22
N LEU A 112 9.59 4.73 17.30
CA LEU A 112 10.49 3.98 18.18
C LEU A 112 10.07 4.10 19.64
N GLY A 113 9.92 2.96 20.31
CA GLY A 113 9.50 2.87 21.72
C GLY A 113 8.00 3.11 21.96
N LYS A 114 7.19 3.32 20.92
CA LYS A 114 5.73 3.40 21.02
C LYS A 114 5.08 2.03 20.83
N GLU A 115 3.85 1.89 21.29
CA GLU A 115 3.02 0.74 20.94
C GLU A 115 2.72 0.74 19.44
N TYR A 116 2.65 -0.45 18.85
CA TYR A 116 2.33 -0.59 17.43
C TYR A 116 0.92 -0.05 17.14
N PRO A 117 0.68 0.62 15.99
CA PRO A 117 -0.64 1.14 15.63
C PRO A 117 -1.74 0.06 15.73
N SER A 118 -2.87 0.39 16.35
CA SER A 118 -3.94 -0.58 16.55
C SER A 118 -4.35 -1.21 15.23
N ILE A 119 -4.47 -2.54 15.21
CA ILE A 119 -4.94 -3.31 14.04
C ILE A 119 -6.44 -3.66 14.13
N GLN A 120 -7.12 -3.28 15.22
CA GLN A 120 -8.54 -3.57 15.39
C GLN A 120 -9.40 -2.74 14.43
N THR A 121 -10.35 -3.39 13.75
CA THR A 121 -11.31 -2.79 12.78
C THR A 121 -12.64 -2.43 13.41
#